data_AF-A0AA86P050-F1
#
_entry.id   AF-A0AA86P050-F1
#
_cell.length_a   1.000
_cell.length_b   1.000
_cell.length_c   1.000
_cell.angle_alpha   90.00
_cell.angle_beta   90.00
_cell.angle_gamma   90.00
#
_symmetry.space_group_name_H-M   'P 1'
#
loop_
_entity.id
_entity.type
_entity.pdbx_description
1 polymer ?
#
loop_
_entity_poly.entity_id
_entity_poly.type
_entity_poly.pdbx_seq_one_letter_code
_entity_poly.pdbx_strand_id
1 'polypeptide(L)'
;MSQIQQISSDIITNYTKIESNVISNVTALDKRIFDNMAITSNNLKLNSSNLEAYIITNYTKIESNVISNVTALDKRIFDNMAITSNNLKLNSSKIEAYIISNYTDLDGNLFQNTTVLDKRIFNNISQINTSYNTKITSINSQLTTHKSQITELQIDTQSIFQFICPLISTKAVYDVSQKTCVCTVKGSLLINNKECQCQLSSTETNYYCSGINECCYGNYHTYHFGQTQVTYDLTCGNGKSYTTTALITDNELLCDTFEVY
;
A
#
# COMPACT_ATOMS: atom_id res chain seq x y z
N MET A 1 129.15 -77.27 -88.01
CA MET A 1 129.02 -76.46 -86.77
C MET A 1 128.01 -75.31 -86.90
N SER A 2 127.52 -74.96 -88.12
CA SER A 2 126.68 -73.77 -88.36
C SER A 2 125.16 -73.95 -88.19
N GLN A 3 124.59 -75.13 -88.45
CA GLN A 3 123.13 -75.33 -88.39
C GLN A 3 122.55 -75.31 -86.97
N ILE A 4 123.28 -75.87 -85.99
CA ILE A 4 122.85 -75.87 -84.57
C ILE A 4 122.84 -74.45 -83.99
N GLN A 5 123.82 -73.62 -84.37
CA GLN A 5 123.87 -72.20 -83.98
C GLN A 5 122.69 -71.41 -84.56
N GLN A 6 122.31 -71.68 -85.82
CA GLN A 6 121.15 -71.05 -86.45
C GLN A 6 119.83 -71.44 -85.75
N ILE A 7 119.62 -72.73 -85.49
CA ILE A 7 118.43 -73.22 -84.77
C ILE A 7 118.33 -72.59 -83.37
N SER A 8 119.46 -72.52 -82.66
CA SER A 8 119.50 -71.86 -81.34
C SER A 8 119.15 -70.37 -81.43
N SER A 9 119.63 -69.67 -82.45
CA SER A 9 119.30 -68.26 -82.68
C SER A 9 117.81 -68.08 -82.97
N ASP A 10 117.24 -68.91 -83.84
CA ASP A 10 115.83 -68.84 -84.22
C ASP A 10 114.89 -69.13 -83.03
N ILE A 11 115.26 -70.10 -82.17
CA ILE A 11 114.53 -70.39 -80.94
C ILE A 11 114.55 -69.18 -80.00
N ILE A 12 115.71 -68.57 -79.78
CA ILE A 12 115.84 -67.38 -78.92
C ILE A 12 115.01 -66.23 -79.48
N THR A 13 115.12 -65.93 -80.77
CA THR A 13 114.33 -64.87 -81.42
C THR A 13 112.83 -65.13 -81.31
N ASN A 14 112.37 -66.36 -81.54
CA ASN A 14 110.96 -66.72 -81.41
C ASN A 14 110.48 -66.62 -79.96
N TYR A 15 111.29 -67.07 -79.00
CA TYR A 15 110.98 -66.95 -77.58
C TYR A 15 110.82 -65.48 -77.17
N THR A 16 111.80 -64.62 -77.52
CA THR A 16 111.73 -63.18 -77.24
C THR A 16 110.52 -62.52 -77.89
N LYS A 17 110.15 -62.93 -79.11
CA LYS A 17 108.95 -62.44 -79.80
C LYS A 17 107.67 -62.85 -79.09
N ILE A 18 107.58 -64.10 -78.63
CA ILE A 18 106.43 -64.60 -77.85
C ILE A 18 106.34 -63.85 -76.52
N GLU A 19 107.45 -63.73 -75.80
CA GLU A 19 107.53 -63.00 -74.53
C GLU A 19 107.08 -61.54 -74.68
N SER A 20 107.59 -60.85 -75.70
CA SER A 20 107.19 -59.47 -76.02
C SER A 20 105.69 -59.36 -76.33
N ASN A 21 105.14 -60.30 -77.10
CA ASN A 21 103.70 -60.34 -77.39
C ASN A 21 102.86 -60.59 -76.13
N VAL A 22 103.29 -61.49 -75.25
CA VAL A 22 102.61 -61.76 -73.98
C VAL A 22 102.61 -60.52 -73.10
N ILE A 23 103.76 -59.86 -72.93
CA ILE A 23 103.89 -58.62 -72.15
C ILE A 23 102.98 -57.52 -72.73
N SER A 24 102.97 -57.36 -74.06
CA SER A 24 102.11 -56.39 -74.73
C SER A 24 100.62 -56.68 -74.49
N ASN A 25 100.21 -57.95 -74.59
CA ASN A 25 98.83 -58.36 -74.35
C ASN A 25 98.40 -58.15 -72.89
N VAL A 26 99.27 -58.49 -71.92
CA VAL A 26 99.01 -58.26 -70.49
C VAL A 26 98.86 -56.77 -70.22
N THR A 27 99.77 -55.94 -70.74
CA THR A 27 99.72 -54.48 -70.60
C THR A 27 98.44 -53.89 -71.19
N ALA A 28 98.01 -54.39 -72.36
CA ALA A 28 96.77 -53.96 -73.00
C ALA A 28 95.52 -54.39 -72.20
N LEU A 29 95.53 -55.59 -71.61
CA LEU A 29 94.46 -56.07 -70.75
C LEU A 29 94.36 -55.24 -69.47
N ASP A 30 95.48 -54.97 -68.80
CA ASP A 30 95.54 -54.13 -67.60
C ASP A 30 94.97 -52.74 -67.89
N LYS A 31 95.40 -52.12 -69.01
CA LYS A 31 94.86 -50.83 -69.44
C LYS A 31 93.34 -50.87 -69.60
N ARG A 32 92.79 -51.92 -70.24
CA ARG A 32 91.33 -52.08 -70.40
C ARG A 32 90.61 -52.26 -69.07
N ILE A 33 91.21 -52.98 -68.11
CA ILE A 33 90.65 -53.15 -66.77
C ILE A 33 90.60 -51.79 -66.06
N PHE A 34 91.70 -51.02 -66.08
CA PHE A 34 91.75 -49.69 -65.48
C PHE A 34 90.73 -48.72 -66.11
N ASP A 35 90.64 -48.71 -67.45
CA ASP A 35 89.68 -47.87 -68.17
C ASP A 35 88.23 -48.24 -67.77
N ASN A 36 87.90 -49.54 -67.67
CA ASN A 36 86.57 -50.01 -67.22
C ASN A 36 86.27 -49.66 -65.76
N MET A 37 87.27 -49.76 -64.87
CA MET A 37 87.13 -49.35 -63.47
C MET A 37 86.84 -47.86 -63.36
N ALA A 38 87.53 -47.02 -64.15
CA ALA A 38 87.30 -45.58 -64.18
C ALA A 38 85.88 -45.24 -64.67
N ILE A 39 85.40 -45.89 -65.73
CA ILE A 39 84.02 -45.74 -66.21
C ILE A 39 83.01 -46.12 -65.13
N THR A 40 83.21 -47.28 -64.48
CA THR A 40 82.31 -47.76 -63.42
C THR A 40 82.27 -46.79 -62.24
N SER A 41 83.43 -46.30 -61.80
CA SER A 41 83.55 -45.31 -60.72
C SER A 41 82.81 -44.01 -61.06
N ASN A 42 82.95 -43.52 -62.29
CA ASN A 42 82.24 -42.32 -62.75
C ASN A 42 80.72 -42.54 -62.79
N ASN A 43 80.26 -43.70 -63.27
CA ASN A 43 78.84 -44.04 -63.28
C ASN A 43 78.26 -44.12 -61.86
N LEU A 44 79.00 -44.68 -60.90
CA LEU A 44 78.57 -44.72 -59.50
C LEU A 44 78.46 -43.31 -58.90
N LYS A 45 79.41 -42.42 -59.18
CA LYS A 45 79.34 -41.01 -58.75
C LYS A 45 78.12 -40.31 -59.31
N LEU A 46 77.86 -40.45 -60.62
CA LEU A 46 76.69 -39.85 -61.26
C LEU A 46 75.38 -40.38 -60.67
N ASN A 47 75.27 -41.69 -60.47
CA ASN A 47 74.09 -42.30 -59.86
C ASN A 47 73.87 -41.81 -58.42
N SER A 48 74.94 -41.68 -57.63
CA SER A 48 74.87 -41.13 -56.28
C SER A 48 74.36 -39.68 -56.28
N SER A 49 74.91 -38.83 -57.14
CA SER A 49 74.46 -37.44 -57.27
C SER A 49 73.01 -37.33 -57.74
N ASN A 50 72.57 -38.19 -58.66
CA ASN A 50 71.18 -38.24 -59.11
C ASN A 50 70.23 -38.67 -57.99
N LEU A 51 70.62 -39.65 -57.16
CA LEU A 51 69.84 -40.09 -56.02
C LEU A 51 69.72 -38.98 -54.97
N GLU A 52 70.82 -38.27 -54.68
CA GLU A 52 70.83 -37.13 -53.75
C GLU A 52 69.88 -36.02 -54.24
N ALA A 53 69.96 -35.64 -55.52
CA ALA A 53 69.06 -34.66 -56.12
C ALA A 53 67.59 -35.09 -56.06
N TYR A 54 67.31 -36.38 -56.27
CA TYR A 54 65.97 -36.95 -56.16
C TYR A 54 65.45 -36.87 -54.71
N ILE A 55 66.28 -37.19 -53.72
CA ILE A 55 65.92 -37.10 -52.30
C ILE A 55 65.60 -35.66 -51.91
N ILE A 56 66.47 -34.71 -52.27
CA ILE A 56 66.27 -33.28 -51.99
C ILE A 56 64.94 -32.80 -52.58
N THR A 57 64.68 -33.13 -53.84
CA THR A 57 63.44 -32.73 -54.53
C THR A 57 62.20 -33.27 -53.83
N ASN A 58 62.21 -34.54 -53.41
CA ASN A 58 61.09 -35.15 -52.70
C ASN A 58 60.91 -34.54 -51.30
N TYR A 59 62.00 -34.28 -50.58
CA TYR A 59 61.95 -33.63 -49.28
C TYR A 59 61.32 -32.24 -49.38
N THR A 60 61.76 -31.39 -50.32
CA THR A 60 61.19 -30.06 -50.55
C THR A 60 59.70 -30.14 -50.91
N LYS A 61 59.28 -31.13 -51.70
CA LYS A 61 57.87 -31.35 -52.02
C LYS A 61 57.04 -31.72 -50.79
N ILE A 62 57.56 -32.59 -49.93
CA ILE A 62 56.90 -32.98 -48.67
C ILE A 62 56.78 -31.76 -47.75
N GLU A 63 57.87 -31.01 -47.57
CA GLU A 63 57.90 -29.79 -46.76
C GLU A 63 56.86 -28.77 -47.24
N SER A 64 56.80 -28.51 -48.54
CA SER A 64 55.81 -27.61 -49.14
C SER A 64 54.37 -28.07 -48.88
N ASN A 65 54.10 -29.38 -49.01
CA ASN A 65 52.79 -29.95 -48.73
C ASN A 65 52.41 -29.81 -47.25
N VAL A 66 53.36 -30.02 -46.33
CA VAL A 66 53.13 -29.84 -44.88
C VAL A 66 52.79 -28.38 -44.58
N ILE A 67 53.56 -27.43 -45.10
CA ILE A 67 53.30 -25.99 -44.90
C ILE A 67 51.91 -25.60 -45.44
N SER A 68 51.56 -26.08 -46.64
CA SER A 68 50.24 -25.81 -47.24
C SER A 68 49.10 -26.38 -46.38
N ASN A 69 49.25 -27.61 -45.87
CA ASN A 69 48.25 -28.24 -45.01
C ASN A 69 48.09 -27.52 -43.68
N VAL A 70 49.18 -27.10 -43.04
CA VAL A 70 49.14 -26.30 -41.80
C VAL A 70 48.43 -24.97 -42.05
N THR A 71 48.78 -24.27 -43.12
CA THR A 71 48.15 -22.99 -43.49
C THR A 71 46.64 -23.15 -43.73
N ALA A 72 46.23 -24.23 -44.40
CA ALA A 72 44.82 -24.53 -44.64
C ALA A 72 44.08 -24.88 -43.34
N LEU A 73 44.73 -25.60 -42.42
CA LEU A 73 44.17 -25.92 -41.10
C LEU A 73 43.98 -24.66 -40.26
N ASP A 74 44.99 -23.80 -40.19
CA ASP A 74 44.93 -22.53 -39.46
C ASP A 74 43.79 -21.66 -39.97
N LYS A 75 43.65 -21.53 -41.30
CA LYS A 75 42.53 -20.79 -41.90
C LYS A 75 41.18 -21.36 -41.46
N ARG A 76 41.01 -22.69 -41.47
CA ARG A 76 39.77 -23.34 -41.03
C ARG A 76 39.49 -23.11 -39.54
N ILE A 77 40.52 -23.10 -38.70
CA ILE A 77 40.40 -22.79 -37.27
C ILE A 77 39.91 -21.35 -37.09
N PHE A 78 40.54 -20.38 -37.76
CA PHE A 78 40.13 -18.98 -37.71
C PHE A 78 38.69 -18.76 -38.19
N ASP A 79 38.31 -19.37 -39.32
CA ASP A 79 36.96 -19.28 -39.87
C ASP A 79 35.93 -19.85 -38.87
N ASN A 80 36.21 -21.00 -38.26
CA ASN A 80 35.34 -21.61 -37.25
C ASN A 80 35.23 -20.78 -35.96
N MET A 81 36.34 -20.18 -35.52
CA MET A 81 36.34 -19.27 -34.38
C MET A 81 35.46 -18.04 -34.65
N ALA A 82 35.54 -17.46 -35.85
CA ALA A 82 34.73 -16.32 -36.25
C ALA A 82 33.22 -16.66 -36.25
N ILE A 83 32.85 -17.82 -36.83
CA ILE A 83 31.47 -18.31 -36.81
C ILE A 83 30.97 -18.51 -35.38
N THR A 84 31.77 -19.16 -34.54
CA THR A 84 31.41 -19.44 -33.14
C THR A 84 31.22 -18.13 -32.35
N SER A 85 32.14 -17.18 -32.50
CA SER A 85 32.06 -15.87 -31.86
C SER A 85 30.80 -15.10 -32.29
N ASN A 86 30.47 -15.11 -33.59
CA ASN A 86 29.27 -14.47 -34.09
C ASN A 86 27.99 -15.12 -33.53
N ASN A 87 27.94 -16.45 -33.48
CA ASN A 87 26.81 -17.18 -32.91
C ASN A 87 26.61 -16.88 -31.42
N LEU A 88 27.70 -16.79 -30.65
CA LEU A 88 27.65 -16.40 -29.24
C LEU A 88 27.09 -14.99 -29.07
N LYS A 89 27.55 -14.02 -29.88
CA LYS A 89 27.04 -12.65 -29.87
C LYS A 89 25.53 -12.59 -30.16
N LEU A 90 25.08 -13.27 -31.22
CA LEU A 90 23.66 -13.32 -31.59
C LEU A 90 22.79 -13.96 -30.50
N ASN A 91 23.26 -15.07 -29.92
CA ASN A 91 22.52 -15.72 -28.83
C ASN A 91 22.47 -14.85 -27.58
N SER A 92 23.56 -14.17 -27.23
CA SER A 92 23.59 -13.22 -26.11
C SER A 92 22.55 -12.10 -26.31
N SER A 93 22.51 -11.48 -27.50
CA SER A 93 21.53 -10.43 -27.80
C SER A 93 20.08 -10.94 -27.77
N LYS A 94 19.83 -12.18 -28.19
CA LYS A 94 18.49 -12.80 -28.08
C LYS A 94 18.06 -12.99 -26.63
N ILE A 95 18.98 -13.45 -25.77
CA ILE A 95 18.71 -13.63 -24.33
C ILE A 95 18.44 -12.27 -23.69
N GLU A 96 19.24 -11.25 -23.99
CA GLU A 96 19.05 -9.90 -23.48
C GLU A 96 17.68 -9.34 -23.88
N ALA A 97 17.30 -9.45 -25.15
CA ALA A 97 15.98 -9.02 -25.62
C ALA A 97 14.83 -9.76 -24.93
N TYR A 98 14.99 -11.08 -24.70
CA TYR A 98 14.01 -11.88 -23.97
C TYR A 98 13.86 -11.42 -22.51
N ILE A 99 14.97 -11.14 -21.83
CA ILE A 99 14.95 -10.63 -20.45
C ILE A 99 14.24 -9.27 -20.39
N ILE A 100 14.58 -8.35 -21.30
CA ILE A 100 13.95 -7.02 -21.36
C ILE A 100 12.44 -7.15 -21.57
N SER A 101 12.00 -7.98 -22.51
CA SER A 101 10.58 -8.20 -22.77
C SER A 101 9.84 -8.71 -21.53
N ASN A 102 10.38 -9.74 -20.87
CA ASN A 102 9.75 -10.28 -19.65
C ASN A 102 9.69 -9.26 -18.52
N TYR A 103 10.74 -8.45 -18.36
CA TYR A 103 10.75 -7.38 -17.37
C TYR A 103 9.66 -6.34 -17.65
N THR A 104 9.53 -5.89 -18.90
CA THR A 104 8.48 -4.95 -19.32
C THR A 104 7.08 -5.52 -19.09
N ASP A 105 6.86 -6.79 -19.41
CA ASP A 105 5.57 -7.45 -19.19
C ASP A 105 5.24 -7.56 -17.69
N LEU A 106 6.22 -7.91 -16.87
CA LEU A 106 6.06 -8.00 -15.41
C LEU A 106 5.74 -6.63 -14.79
N ASP A 107 6.49 -5.60 -15.19
CA ASP A 107 6.30 -4.22 -14.72
C ASP A 107 4.90 -3.69 -15.10
N GLY A 108 4.48 -3.93 -16.35
CA GLY A 108 3.13 -3.60 -16.82
C GLY A 108 2.03 -4.29 -16.01
N ASN A 109 2.19 -5.58 -15.71
CA ASN A 109 1.24 -6.33 -14.89
C ASN A 109 1.20 -5.82 -13.44
N LEU A 110 2.35 -5.49 -12.84
CA LEU A 110 2.43 -4.91 -11.50
C LEU A 110 1.72 -3.54 -11.45
N PHE A 111 1.95 -2.70 -12.45
CA PHE A 111 1.29 -1.39 -12.57
C PHE A 111 -0.24 -1.51 -12.67
N GLN A 112 -0.73 -2.44 -13.51
CA GLN A 112 -2.17 -2.69 -13.65
C GLN A 112 -2.79 -3.21 -12.34
N ASN A 113 -2.15 -4.17 -11.69
CA ASN A 113 -2.62 -4.72 -10.42
C ASN A 113 -2.67 -3.64 -9.33
N THR A 114 -1.67 -2.77 -9.26
CA THR A 114 -1.62 -1.65 -8.32
C THR A 114 -2.77 -0.68 -8.59
N THR A 115 -2.98 -0.31 -9.85
CA THR A 115 -4.10 0.57 -10.26
C THR A 115 -5.46 -0.02 -9.89
N VAL A 116 -5.66 -1.34 -10.07
CA VAL A 116 -6.90 -2.01 -9.69
C VAL A 116 -7.09 -2.01 -8.16
N LEU A 117 -6.02 -2.24 -7.40
CA LEU A 117 -6.06 -2.22 -5.95
C LEU A 117 -6.40 -0.82 -5.42
N ASP A 118 -5.78 0.22 -5.96
CA ASP A 118 -6.04 1.61 -5.58
C ASP A 118 -7.50 1.99 -5.81
N LYS A 119 -8.07 1.62 -6.97
CA LYS A 119 -9.50 1.84 -7.25
C LYS A 119 -10.40 1.11 -6.26
N ARG A 120 -10.07 -0.13 -5.90
CA ARG A 120 -10.84 -0.91 -4.91
C ARG A 120 -10.78 -0.25 -3.53
N ILE A 121 -9.60 0.20 -3.10
CA ILE A 121 -9.42 0.91 -1.82
C ILE A 121 -10.24 2.19 -1.82
N PHE A 122 -10.14 3.01 -2.88
CA PHE A 122 -10.90 4.25 -3.01
C PHE A 122 -12.41 4.03 -2.94
N ASN A 123 -12.92 3.03 -3.68
CA ASN A 123 -14.33 2.68 -3.66
C ASN A 123 -14.80 2.21 -2.28
N ASN A 124 -14.01 1.38 -1.60
CA ASN A 124 -14.33 0.92 -0.24
C ASN A 124 -14.37 2.07 0.75
N ILE A 125 -13.41 3.00 0.70
CA ILE A 125 -13.42 4.22 1.53
C ILE A 125 -14.67 5.05 1.26
N SER A 126 -15.03 5.25 -0.01
CA SER A 126 -16.23 5.98 -0.40
C SER A 126 -17.50 5.33 0.16
N GLN A 127 -17.64 4.01 0.05
CA GLN A 127 -18.78 3.26 0.59
C GLN A 127 -18.87 3.37 2.13
N ILE A 128 -17.73 3.26 2.82
CA ILE A 128 -17.66 3.44 4.27
C ILE A 128 -18.13 4.85 4.66
N ASN A 129 -17.63 5.88 3.98
CA ASN A 129 -18.01 7.27 4.26
C ASN A 129 -19.50 7.51 4.02
N THR A 130 -20.07 6.98 2.93
CA THR A 130 -21.51 7.08 2.67
C THR A 130 -22.32 6.41 3.79
N SER A 131 -21.97 5.17 4.16
CA SER A 131 -22.64 4.44 5.24
C SER A 131 -22.57 5.18 6.58
N TYR A 132 -21.38 5.71 6.91
CA TYR A 132 -21.16 6.50 8.12
C TYR A 132 -22.00 7.79 8.14
N ASN A 133 -22.00 8.54 7.03
CA ASN A 133 -22.80 9.77 6.91
C ASN A 133 -24.30 9.50 6.98
N THR A 134 -24.79 8.42 6.36
CA THR A 134 -26.20 8.01 6.48
C THR A 134 -26.58 7.72 7.94
N LYS A 135 -25.72 7.04 8.69
CA LYS A 135 -25.94 6.79 10.13
C LYS A 135 -25.97 8.10 10.93
N ILE A 136 -25.03 9.02 10.68
CA ILE A 136 -25.04 10.34 11.33
C ILE A 136 -26.33 11.09 11.04
N THR A 137 -26.75 11.15 9.77
CA THR A 137 -28.00 11.82 9.39
C THR A 137 -29.20 11.20 10.10
N SER A 138 -29.27 9.87 10.17
CA SER A 138 -30.34 9.16 10.89
C SER A 138 -30.34 9.44 12.39
N ILE A 139 -29.17 9.48 13.03
CA ILE A 139 -29.04 9.82 14.45
C ILE A 139 -29.48 11.27 14.68
N ASN A 140 -29.04 12.20 13.83
CA ASN A 140 -29.42 13.60 13.94
C ASN A 140 -30.92 13.81 13.76
N SER A 141 -31.57 13.12 12.82
CA SER A 141 -33.02 13.19 12.67
C SER A 141 -33.75 12.66 13.90
N GLN A 142 -33.29 11.54 14.47
CA GLN A 142 -33.87 11.01 15.72
C GLN A 142 -33.70 11.98 16.88
N LEU A 143 -32.52 12.59 17.02
CA LEU A 143 -32.24 13.58 18.04
C LEU A 143 -33.16 14.80 17.90
N THR A 144 -33.38 15.29 16.68
CA THR A 144 -34.34 16.37 16.42
C THR A 144 -35.75 15.97 16.83
N THR A 145 -36.22 14.78 16.47
CA THR A 145 -37.54 14.27 16.88
C THR A 145 -37.67 14.19 18.40
N HIS A 146 -36.71 13.59 19.10
CA HIS A 146 -36.73 13.51 20.56
C HIS A 146 -36.73 14.90 21.21
N LYS A 147 -35.97 15.86 20.66
CA LYS A 147 -35.96 17.24 21.15
C LYS A 147 -37.32 17.92 21.01
N SER A 148 -38.01 17.71 19.89
CA SER A 148 -39.39 18.20 19.69
C SER A 148 -40.36 17.56 20.69
N GLN A 149 -40.31 16.23 20.87
CA GLN A 149 -41.15 15.52 21.83
C GLN A 149 -40.94 16.02 23.27
N ILE A 150 -39.69 16.24 23.69
CA ILE A 150 -39.39 16.83 25.00
C ILE A 150 -39.99 18.24 25.12
N THR A 151 -39.91 19.05 24.06
CA THR A 151 -40.45 20.41 24.05
C THR A 151 -41.98 20.41 24.17
N GLU A 152 -42.66 19.48 23.48
CA GLU A 152 -44.11 19.30 23.59
C GLU A 152 -44.52 18.86 25.00
N LEU A 153 -43.79 17.92 25.61
CA LEU A 153 -44.02 17.50 27.00
C LEU A 153 -43.80 18.65 28.01
N GLN A 154 -42.86 19.55 27.74
CA GLN A 154 -42.62 20.73 28.57
C GLN A 154 -43.78 21.75 28.48
N ILE A 155 -44.45 21.86 27.34
CA ILE A 155 -45.59 22.76 27.13
C ILE A 155 -46.86 22.25 27.83
N ASP A 156 -47.00 20.94 28.06
CA ASP A 156 -48.23 20.40 28.65
C ASP A 156 -48.29 20.50 30.18
N THR A 157 -47.22 20.94 30.85
CA THR A 157 -47.27 21.27 32.29
C THR A 157 -48.29 22.37 32.58
N GLN A 158 -48.40 23.36 31.69
CA GLN A 158 -49.36 24.46 31.82
C GLN A 158 -50.82 23.98 31.68
N SER A 159 -51.11 23.12 30.70
CA SER A 159 -52.44 22.51 30.53
C SER A 159 -52.79 21.62 31.73
N ILE A 160 -51.82 20.87 32.23
CA ILE A 160 -51.96 20.02 33.42
C ILE A 160 -52.33 20.87 34.64
N PHE A 161 -51.61 21.97 34.91
CA PHE A 161 -51.97 22.84 36.03
C PHE A 161 -53.31 23.55 35.83
N GLN A 162 -53.68 23.94 34.61
CA GLN A 162 -55.02 24.47 34.32
C GLN A 162 -56.14 23.46 34.64
N PHE A 163 -55.88 22.16 34.52
CA PHE A 163 -56.83 21.11 34.88
C PHE A 163 -56.77 20.73 36.37
N ILE A 164 -55.59 20.75 36.98
CA ILE A 164 -55.38 20.38 38.39
C ILE A 164 -55.87 21.47 39.34
N CYS A 165 -55.63 22.76 39.06
CA CYS A 165 -56.00 23.82 40.01
C CYS A 165 -57.49 23.76 40.41
N PRO A 166 -58.47 23.62 39.48
CA PRO A 166 -59.88 23.52 39.83
C PRO A 166 -60.27 22.26 40.62
N LEU A 167 -59.47 21.18 40.54
CA LEU A 167 -59.67 19.95 41.33
C LEU A 167 -59.21 20.12 42.78
N ILE A 168 -58.22 20.98 43.03
CA ILE A 168 -57.74 21.33 44.38
C ILE A 168 -58.79 22.18 45.10
N SER A 169 -59.39 23.14 44.40
CA SER A 169 -60.51 23.94 44.90
C SER A 169 -61.31 24.53 43.75
N THR A 170 -62.64 24.59 43.89
CA THR A 170 -63.54 25.18 42.89
C THR A 170 -63.30 26.67 42.65
N LYS A 171 -62.50 27.32 43.51
CA LYS A 171 -62.13 28.75 43.44
C LYS A 171 -60.65 28.98 43.08
N ALA A 172 -59.90 27.93 42.77
CA ALA A 172 -58.50 28.01 42.34
C ALA A 172 -58.38 28.19 40.82
N VAL A 173 -57.53 29.11 40.38
CA VAL A 173 -57.22 29.35 38.96
C VAL A 173 -55.71 29.28 38.75
N TYR A 174 -55.27 28.67 37.67
CA TYR A 174 -53.85 28.65 37.31
C TYR A 174 -53.39 30.03 36.82
N ASP A 175 -52.42 30.63 37.52
CA ASP A 175 -51.74 31.84 37.06
C ASP A 175 -50.58 31.44 36.14
N VAL A 176 -50.78 31.71 34.85
CA VAL A 176 -49.83 31.44 33.77
C VAL A 176 -48.50 32.19 33.96
N SER A 177 -48.54 33.39 34.56
CA SER A 177 -47.35 34.24 34.72
C SER A 177 -46.42 33.74 35.83
N GLN A 178 -47.01 33.25 36.93
CA GLN A 178 -46.30 32.76 38.10
C GLN A 178 -46.10 31.23 38.08
N LYS A 179 -46.75 30.53 37.16
CA LYS A 179 -46.78 29.06 37.06
C LYS A 179 -47.31 28.36 38.31
N THR A 180 -48.27 28.96 39.01
CA THR A 180 -48.83 28.43 40.26
C THR A 180 -50.36 28.47 40.28
N CYS A 181 -51.00 27.63 41.09
CA CYS A 181 -52.43 27.73 41.36
C CYS A 181 -52.69 28.85 42.38
N VAL A 182 -53.58 29.78 42.04
CA VAL A 182 -53.95 30.91 42.90
C VAL A 182 -55.41 30.82 43.28
N CYS A 183 -55.72 30.96 44.57
CA CYS A 183 -57.08 30.98 45.08
C CYS A 183 -57.45 32.38 45.52
N THR A 184 -58.64 32.82 45.13
CA THR A 184 -59.21 34.05 45.66
C THR A 184 -60.31 33.72 46.67
N VAL A 185 -60.06 33.99 47.94
CA VAL A 185 -61.06 33.83 49.00
C VAL A 185 -61.78 35.16 49.18
N LYS A 186 -63.09 35.17 48.90
CA LYS A 186 -63.97 36.29 49.23
C LYS A 186 -64.76 35.93 50.48
N GLY A 187 -64.67 36.75 51.50
CA GLY A 187 -65.39 36.55 52.76
C GLY A 187 -65.95 37.87 53.27
N SER A 188 -67.03 37.79 54.03
CA SER A 188 -67.60 38.94 54.73
C SER A 188 -67.07 38.96 56.17
N LEU A 189 -66.62 40.12 56.64
CA LEU A 189 -66.26 40.33 58.04
C LEU A 189 -67.24 41.31 58.69
N LEU A 190 -67.80 40.97 59.84
CA LEU A 190 -68.64 41.89 60.62
C LEU A 190 -67.76 42.73 61.55
N ILE A 191 -67.62 44.02 61.26
CA ILE A 191 -66.91 44.98 62.10
C ILE A 191 -67.95 45.99 62.62
N ASN A 192 -68.14 46.05 63.93
CA ASN A 192 -69.11 46.94 64.59
C ASN A 192 -70.54 46.83 64.02
N ASN A 193 -71.05 45.60 63.86
CA ASN A 193 -72.36 45.29 63.27
C ASN A 193 -72.54 45.78 61.80
N LYS A 194 -71.46 46.06 61.08
CA LYS A 194 -71.48 46.31 59.65
C LYS A 194 -70.67 45.26 58.91
N GLU A 195 -71.23 44.77 57.82
CA GLU A 195 -70.62 43.74 56.99
C GLU A 195 -69.63 44.38 56.00
N CYS A 196 -68.36 44.01 56.08
CA CYS A 196 -67.29 44.43 55.20
C CYS A 196 -66.96 43.26 54.25
N GLN A 197 -66.95 43.52 52.95
CA GLN A 197 -66.54 42.52 51.97
C GLN A 197 -65.02 42.54 51.86
N CYS A 198 -64.39 41.38 52.10
CA CYS A 198 -62.94 41.22 52.12
C CYS A 198 -62.52 40.21 51.04
N GLN A 199 -61.48 40.54 50.29
CA GLN A 199 -60.89 39.65 49.29
C GLN A 199 -59.44 39.35 49.65
N LEU A 200 -59.08 38.06 49.64
CA LEU A 200 -57.72 37.56 49.73
C LEU A 200 -57.31 36.92 48.42
N SER A 201 -56.13 37.24 47.94
CA SER A 201 -55.42 36.40 46.97
C SER A 201 -54.40 35.55 47.73
N SER A 202 -54.31 34.26 47.43
CA SER A 202 -53.28 33.38 48.04
C SER A 202 -51.84 33.77 47.70
N THR A 203 -51.64 34.71 46.77
CA THR A 203 -50.33 35.26 46.38
C THR A 203 -50.00 36.60 47.02
N GLU A 204 -50.94 37.25 47.69
CA GLU A 204 -50.73 38.53 48.37
C GLU A 204 -50.90 38.36 49.87
N THR A 205 -49.94 38.87 50.65
CA THR A 205 -50.01 38.89 52.13
C THR A 205 -51.04 39.88 52.68
N ASN A 206 -51.69 40.66 51.81
CA ASN A 206 -52.56 41.77 52.18
C ASN A 206 -54.03 41.47 51.87
N TYR A 207 -54.90 41.65 52.86
CA TYR A 207 -56.35 41.70 52.66
C TYR A 207 -56.81 43.10 52.25
N TYR A 208 -57.77 43.16 51.34
CA TYR A 208 -58.51 44.38 51.02
C TYR A 208 -59.98 44.22 51.44
N CYS A 209 -60.42 45.02 52.41
CA CYS A 209 -61.81 45.07 52.83
C CYS A 209 -62.45 46.41 52.42
N SER A 210 -63.56 46.37 51.67
CA SER A 210 -64.33 47.55 51.27
C SER A 210 -65.79 47.42 51.76
N GLY A 211 -66.32 48.46 52.40
CA GLY A 211 -67.70 48.45 52.92
C GLY A 211 -68.09 49.59 53.84
N ILE A 212 -67.13 50.41 54.27
CA ILE A 212 -67.35 51.65 55.02
C ILE A 212 -66.30 52.64 54.48
N ASN A 213 -66.45 53.96 54.65
CA ASN A 213 -65.57 55.01 54.10
C ASN A 213 -64.08 54.97 54.56
N GLU A 214 -63.54 53.82 54.94
CA GLU A 214 -62.17 53.57 55.35
C GLU A 214 -61.77 52.16 54.88
N CYS A 215 -60.79 52.05 53.98
CA CYS A 215 -60.19 50.76 53.64
C CYS A 215 -59.36 50.27 54.84
N CYS A 216 -59.61 49.04 55.29
CA CYS A 216 -58.78 48.39 56.29
C CYS A 216 -57.84 47.40 55.62
N TYR A 217 -56.57 47.45 56.02
CA TYR A 217 -55.51 46.59 55.53
C TYR A 217 -54.97 45.76 56.70
N GLY A 218 -54.79 44.47 56.48
CA GLY A 218 -54.28 43.57 57.51
C GLY A 218 -53.29 42.58 56.93
N ASN A 219 -52.29 42.24 57.75
CA ASN A 219 -51.45 41.08 57.57
C ASN A 219 -52.05 39.95 58.41
N TYR A 220 -52.04 38.71 57.90
CA TYR A 220 -52.37 37.55 58.72
C TYR A 220 -51.10 36.97 59.33
N HIS A 221 -51.23 36.39 60.54
CA HIS A 221 -50.22 35.50 61.08
C HIS A 221 -50.46 34.10 60.51
N THR A 222 -49.38 33.47 60.06
CA THR A 222 -49.30 32.24 59.26
C THR A 222 -50.34 31.18 59.63
N TYR A 223 -51.04 30.64 58.63
CA TYR A 223 -51.99 29.53 58.82
C TYR A 223 -51.23 28.20 59.00
N HIS A 224 -51.72 27.35 59.90
CA HIS A 224 -51.27 25.97 60.03
C HIS A 224 -52.45 25.01 59.82
N PHE A 225 -52.19 23.94 59.08
CA PHE A 225 -53.19 22.96 58.66
C PHE A 225 -54.01 22.43 59.85
N GLY A 226 -55.35 22.46 59.73
CA GLY A 226 -56.28 21.92 60.73
C GLY A 226 -56.87 22.92 61.72
N GLN A 227 -56.63 24.22 61.56
CA GLN A 227 -57.28 25.25 62.38
C GLN A 227 -58.61 25.73 61.75
N THR A 228 -59.69 25.73 62.53
CA THR A 228 -61.03 26.19 62.12
C THR A 228 -61.28 27.68 62.41
N GLN A 229 -60.27 28.38 62.92
CA GLN A 229 -60.32 29.79 63.27
C GLN A 229 -59.01 30.46 62.88
N VAL A 230 -59.11 31.64 62.27
CA VAL A 230 -57.96 32.49 61.97
C VAL A 230 -58.16 33.83 62.65
N THR A 231 -57.11 34.31 63.31
CA THR A 231 -57.08 35.60 63.97
C THR A 231 -56.39 36.61 63.07
N TYR A 232 -57.04 37.76 62.88
CA TYR A 232 -56.60 38.82 61.98
C TYR A 232 -56.37 40.09 62.78
N ASP A 233 -55.23 40.74 62.52
CA ASP A 233 -54.96 42.10 62.96
C ASP A 233 -55.18 43.05 61.78
N LEU A 234 -56.28 43.79 61.82
CA LEU A 234 -56.67 44.75 60.79
C LEU A 234 -56.31 46.15 61.25
N THR A 235 -55.63 46.92 60.42
CA THR A 235 -55.40 48.35 60.65
C THR A 235 -56.22 49.15 59.65
N CYS A 236 -57.15 49.95 60.15
CA CYS A 236 -58.02 50.78 59.33
C CYS A 236 -57.41 52.17 59.11
N GLY A 237 -57.77 52.84 58.02
CA GLY A 237 -57.20 54.15 57.60
C GLY A 237 -57.29 55.30 58.63
N ASN A 238 -58.03 55.12 59.72
CA ASN A 238 -58.09 56.01 60.87
C ASN A 238 -57.07 55.69 61.98
N GLY A 239 -56.11 54.79 61.72
CA GLY A 239 -55.03 54.41 62.65
C GLY A 239 -55.46 53.49 63.79
N LYS A 240 -56.69 52.97 63.76
CA LYS A 240 -57.18 52.00 64.74
C LYS A 240 -56.89 50.57 64.27
N SER A 241 -56.35 49.77 65.18
CA SER A 241 -56.12 48.34 64.97
C SER A 241 -57.24 47.52 65.64
N TYR A 242 -57.73 46.52 64.93
CA TYR A 242 -58.76 45.60 65.39
C TYR A 242 -58.22 44.18 65.26
N THR A 243 -58.24 43.43 66.37
CA THR A 243 -58.02 41.99 66.34
C THR A 243 -59.38 41.32 66.28
N THR A 244 -59.60 40.47 65.28
CA THR A 244 -60.84 39.73 65.13
C THR A 244 -60.56 38.30 64.70
N THR A 245 -61.42 37.38 65.08
CA THR A 245 -61.27 35.95 64.76
C THR A 245 -62.40 35.56 63.83
N ALA A 246 -62.07 35.20 62.58
CA ALA A 246 -63.08 34.60 61.72
C ALA A 246 -63.13 33.10 61.99
N LEU A 247 -64.34 32.62 62.27
CA LEU A 247 -64.66 31.20 62.22
C LEU A 247 -64.76 30.79 60.76
N ILE A 248 -63.94 29.83 60.37
CA ILE A 248 -64.04 29.19 59.05
C ILE A 248 -65.18 28.18 59.14
N THR A 249 -66.41 28.68 59.04
CA THR A 249 -67.61 27.84 58.92
C THR A 249 -67.86 27.58 57.45
N ASP A 250 -67.11 26.61 56.95
CA ASP A 250 -67.41 25.71 55.83
C ASP A 250 -66.06 25.15 55.38
N ASN A 251 -66.02 23.86 55.06
CA ASN A 251 -64.84 23.15 54.57
C ASN A 251 -64.30 23.69 53.21
N GLU A 252 -64.57 24.94 52.84
CA GLU A 252 -64.17 25.58 51.58
C GLU A 252 -62.82 26.34 51.66
N LEU A 253 -62.20 26.41 52.83
CA LEU A 253 -60.90 27.08 53.03
C LEU A 253 -59.75 26.09 53.10
N LEU A 254 -59.66 25.21 52.10
CA LEU A 254 -58.42 24.48 51.79
C LEU A 254 -57.72 25.24 50.66
N CYS A 255 -56.94 26.25 51.04
CA CYS A 255 -55.95 26.87 50.17
C CYS A 255 -54.58 26.60 50.78
N ASP A 256 -54.11 25.35 50.64
CA ASP A 256 -52.73 25.00 50.94
C ASP A 256 -51.82 25.61 49.88
N THR A 257 -50.85 26.40 50.34
CA THR A 257 -49.65 26.72 49.58
C THR A 257 -48.82 25.44 49.44
N PHE A 258 -48.81 24.86 48.26
CA PHE A 258 -47.82 23.85 47.88
C PHE A 258 -46.67 24.52 47.14
N GLU A 259 -45.49 24.54 47.78
CA GLU A 259 -44.22 24.63 47.06
C GLU A 259 -43.77 23.19 46.71
N VAL A 260 -43.44 22.96 45.44
CA VAL A 260 -42.65 21.80 45.02
C VAL A 260 -41.55 22.32 44.10
N TYR A 261 -40.32 21.95 44.44
CA TYR A 261 -39.06 22.18 43.72
C TYR A 261 -39.04 21.59 42.30
#